data_AF-A0A915D5N4-F1
#
_entry.id   AF-A0A915D5N4-F1
#
_cell.length_a   1.000
_cell.length_b   1.000
_cell.length_c   1.000
_cell.angle_alpha   90.00
_cell.angle_beta   90.00
_cell.angle_gamma   90.00
#
_symmetry.space_group_name_H-M   'P 1'
#
loop_
_entity.id
_entity.type
_entity.pdbx_description
1 polymer ?
#
loop_
_entity_poly.entity_id
_entity_poly.type
_entity_poly.pdbx_seq_one_letter_code
_entity_poly.pdbx_strand_id
1 'polypeptide(L)'
;MDYAEYVLLKAIIFFREEVGLSPTGMAQVREARTKYLRALFKYIRREKENTQNSDENRWIGTYTKRTPSASSFERISSILALVSVISSLKSVTHERFELSHIFNIIQFDGLINEVHNIDLEAK
;
A
#
# COMPACT_ATOMS: atom_id res chain seq x y z
N MET A 1 12.01 3.84 5.62
CA MET A 1 11.12 3.59 4.48
C MET A 1 11.16 4.86 3.67
N ASP A 2 11.55 4.76 2.40
CA ASP A 2 11.65 5.95 1.54
C ASP A 2 10.25 6.44 1.11
N TYR A 3 10.15 7.70 0.70
CA TYR A 3 8.93 8.33 0.21
C TYR A 3 8.29 7.53 -0.93
N ALA A 4 9.08 7.01 -1.87
CA ALA A 4 8.55 6.19 -2.97
C ALA A 4 7.95 4.86 -2.46
N GLU A 5 8.65 4.16 -1.56
CA GLU A 5 8.11 2.96 -0.91
C GLU A 5 6.81 3.28 -0.17
N TYR A 6 6.77 4.40 0.56
CA TYR A 6 5.62 4.82 1.36
C TYR A 6 4.39 5.12 0.51
N VAL A 7 4.55 5.89 -0.57
CA VAL A 7 3.45 6.21 -1.49
C VAL A 7 2.91 4.95 -2.16
N LEU A 8 3.80 4.05 -2.60
CA LEU A 8 3.40 2.78 -3.20
C LEU A 8 2.66 1.88 -2.20
N LEU A 9 3.12 1.81 -0.95
CA LEU A 9 2.42 1.09 0.11
C LEU A 9 1.03 1.68 0.37
N LYS A 10 0.91 3.00 0.43
CA LYS A 10 -0.37 3.68 0.64
C LYS A 10 -1.35 3.38 -0.51
N ALA A 11 -0.88 3.37 -1.75
CA ALA A 11 -1.68 2.98 -2.91
C ALA A 11 -2.13 1.50 -2.83
N ILE A 12 -1.24 0.59 -2.42
CA ILE A 12 -1.58 -0.84 -2.25
C ILE A 12 -2.66 -1.04 -1.17
N ILE A 13 -2.60 -0.27 -0.08
CA ILE A 13 -3.60 -0.32 0.99
C ILE A 13 -4.93 0.29 0.54
N PHE A 14 -4.88 1.38 -0.24
CA PHE A 14 -6.06 2.05 -0.78
C PHE A 14 -6.84 1.16 -1.75
N PHE A 15 -6.15 0.50 -2.69
CA PHE A 15 -6.77 -0.43 -3.63
C PHE A 15 -6.98 -1.83 -3.03
N ARG A 16 -7.47 -1.91 -1.79
CA ARG A 16 -7.84 -3.19 -1.17
C ARG A 16 -9.19 -3.65 -1.70
N GLU A 17 -9.34 -4.96 -1.86
CA GLU A 17 -10.64 -5.56 -2.17
C GLU A 17 -11.55 -5.41 -0.95
N GLU A 18 -12.61 -4.62 -1.10
CA GLU A 18 -13.62 -4.37 -0.08
C GLU A 18 -14.96 -4.99 -0.46
N VAL A 19 -15.74 -5.36 0.55
CA VAL A 19 -17.09 -5.92 0.38
C VAL A 19 -18.03 -4.81 -0.07
N GLY A 20 -18.83 -5.06 -1.11
CA GLY A 20 -19.80 -4.08 -1.63
C GLY A 20 -19.45 -3.48 -2.99
N LEU A 21 -18.27 -3.78 -3.54
CA LEU A 21 -17.92 -3.43 -4.92
C LEU A 21 -18.64 -4.33 -5.93
N SER A 22 -19.03 -3.75 -7.07
CA SER A 22 -19.52 -4.53 -8.21
C SER A 22 -18.41 -5.47 -8.73
N PRO A 23 -18.75 -6.57 -9.43
CA PRO A 23 -17.75 -7.49 -9.99
C PRO A 23 -16.71 -6.77 -10.87
N THR A 24 -17.15 -5.79 -11.66
CA THR A 24 -16.28 -4.94 -12.48
C THR A 24 -15.40 -4.03 -11.64
N GLY A 25 -15.95 -3.41 -10.59
CA GLY A 25 -15.17 -2.59 -9.66
C GLY A 25 -14.10 -3.39 -8.92
N MET A 26 -14.44 -4.61 -8.48
CA MET A 26 -13.46 -5.54 -7.89
C MET A 26 -12.31 -5.87 -8.84
N ALA A 27 -12.61 -6.12 -10.11
CA ALA A 27 -11.59 -6.40 -11.12
C ALA A 27 -10.63 -5.20 -11.31
N GLN A 28 -11.17 -3.98 -11.39
CA GLN A 28 -10.37 -2.75 -11.52
C GLN A 28 -9.48 -2.49 -10.30
N VAL A 29 -10.03 -2.66 -9.09
CA VAL A 29 -9.28 -2.51 -7.84
C VAL A 29 -8.15 -3.54 -7.76
N ARG A 30 -8.42 -4.81 -8.10
CA ARG A 30 -7.41 -5.88 -8.14
C ARG A 30 -6.32 -5.58 -9.16
N GLU A 31 -6.67 -5.10 -10.34
CA GLU A 31 -5.72 -4.74 -11.38
C GLU A 31 -4.82 -3.58 -10.93
N ALA A 32 -5.43 -2.50 -10.39
CA ALA A 32 -4.70 -1.36 -9.86
C ALA A 32 -3.73 -1.77 -8.74
N ARG A 33 -4.20 -2.57 -7.77
CA ARG A 33 -3.36 -3.10 -6.69
C ARG A 33 -2.19 -3.91 -7.22
N THR A 34 -2.44 -4.76 -8.22
CA THR A 34 -1.39 -5.57 -8.88
C THR A 34 -0.35 -4.68 -9.57
N LYS A 35 -0.78 -3.59 -10.22
CA LYS A 35 0.10 -2.61 -10.84
C LYS A 35 1.03 -1.95 -9.81
N TYR A 36 0.50 -1.51 -8.67
CA TYR A 36 1.31 -0.89 -7.62
C TYR A 36 2.25 -1.88 -6.92
N LEU A 37 1.82 -3.12 -6.70
CA LEU A 37 2.70 -4.18 -6.22
C LEU A 37 3.88 -4.37 -7.18
N ARG A 38 3.62 -4.54 -8.48
CA ARG A 38 4.69 -4.66 -9.49
C ARG A 38 5.62 -3.46 -9.51
N ALA A 39 5.09 -2.24 -9.35
CA ALA A 39 5.89 -1.02 -9.26
C ALA A 39 6.81 -1.03 -8.03
N LEU A 40 6.32 -1.45 -6.86
CA LEU A 40 7.12 -1.60 -5.64
C LEU A 40 8.24 -2.63 -5.81
N PHE A 41 7.92 -3.80 -6.38
CA PHE A 41 8.92 -4.82 -6.73
C PHE A 41 10.00 -4.25 -7.66
N LYS A 42 9.61 -3.49 -8.68
CA LYS A 42 10.54 -2.87 -9.63
C LYS A 42 11.39 -1.77 -8.98
N TYR A 43 10.80 -0.96 -8.10
CA TYR A 43 11.48 0.12 -7.39
C TYR A 43 12.60 -0.41 -6.50
N ILE A 44 12.28 -1.32 -5.58
CA ILE A 44 13.23 -1.89 -4.62
C ILE A 44 14.36 -2.63 -5.34
N ARG A 45 14.05 -3.27 -6.47
CA ARG A 45 15.07 -3.92 -7.30
C ARG A 45 16.01 -2.90 -7.94
N ARG A 46 15.49 -1.79 -8.46
CA ARG A 46 16.28 -0.75 -9.14
C ARG A 46 17.12 0.09 -8.18
N GLU A 47 16.58 0.40 -7.00
CA GLU A 47 17.30 1.16 -5.97
C GLU A 47 18.61 0.47 -5.59
N LYS A 48 18.59 -0.85 -5.42
CA LYS A 48 19.79 -1.65 -5.15
C LYS A 48 20.78 -1.68 -6.31
N GLU A 49 20.29 -1.67 -7.56
CA GLU A 49 21.18 -1.57 -8.72
C GLU A 49 21.95 -0.24 -8.69
N ASN A 50 21.31 0.86 -8.29
CA ASN A 50 21.99 2.15 -8.14
C ASN A 50 23.00 2.16 -6.98
N THR A 51 22.67 1.56 -5.83
CA THR A 51 23.58 1.48 -4.67
C THR A 51 24.78 0.57 -4.92
N GLN A 52 24.62 -0.54 -5.66
CA GLN A 52 25.74 -1.41 -6.02
C GLN A 52 26.65 -0.76 -7.08
N ASN A 53 26.08 -0.01 -8.03
CA ASN A 53 26.85 0.68 -9.06
C ASN A 53 27.69 1.85 -8.50
N SER A 54 27.33 2.44 -7.36
CA SER A 54 28.14 3.48 -6.71
C SER A 54 29.40 2.95 -6.02
N ASP A 55 29.47 1.65 -5.74
CA ASP A 55 30.63 1.01 -5.10
C ASP A 55 31.62 0.40 -6.12
N GLU A 56 31.36 0.53 -7.43
CA GLU A 56 32.05 -0.23 -8.47
C GLU A 56 33.00 0.60 -9.33
N ASN A 57 34.16 0.94 -8.75
CA ASN A 57 35.45 0.96 -9.46
C ASN A 57 36.00 -0.48 -9.61
N ARG A 58 35.15 -1.49 -9.82
CA ARG A 58 35.54 -2.90 -9.90
C ARG A 58 34.87 -3.60 -11.07
N TRP A 59 35.49 -3.47 -12.23
CA TRP A 59 35.25 -4.34 -13.40
C TRP A 59 35.03 -5.80 -13.00
N ILE A 60 33.82 -6.34 -13.18
CA ILE A 60 33.59 -7.66 -13.80
C ILE A 60 32.25 -7.66 -14.55
N GLY A 61 32.34 -7.60 -15.88
CA GLY A 61 31.23 -8.00 -16.74
C GLY A 61 31.01 -9.51 -16.64
N THR A 62 29.79 -9.93 -16.27
CA THR A 62 29.27 -11.26 -16.60
C THR A 62 27.75 -11.21 -16.73
N TYR A 63 27.25 -11.84 -17.78
CA TYR A 63 25.84 -12.06 -18.08
C TYR A 63 25.23 -13.04 -17.08
N THR A 64 25.06 -12.63 -15.82
CA THR A 64 24.40 -13.45 -14.80
C THR A 64 22.90 -13.13 -14.84
N LYS A 65 22.10 -14.17 -15.11
CA LYS A 65 20.64 -14.13 -15.08
C LYS A 65 20.22 -13.64 -13.69
N ARG A 66 19.81 -12.36 -13.61
CA ARG A 66 19.49 -11.63 -12.35
C ARG A 66 18.38 -12.34 -11.57
N THR A 67 18.75 -13.21 -10.64
CA THR A 67 17.89 -13.66 -9.55
C THR A 67 17.75 -12.51 -8.56
N PRO A 68 16.55 -12.25 -8.00
CA PRO A 68 16.41 -11.22 -7.00
C PRO A 68 17.23 -11.65 -5.77
N SER A 69 18.14 -10.79 -5.30
CA SER A 69 18.90 -11.05 -4.08
C SER A 69 17.94 -11.31 -2.92
N ALA A 70 18.25 -12.28 -2.04
CA ALA A 70 17.43 -12.61 -0.86
C ALA A 70 16.99 -11.35 -0.08
N SER A 71 17.88 -10.37 0.04
CA SER A 71 17.63 -9.08 0.69
C SER A 71 16.53 -8.22 0.06
N SER A 72 16.18 -8.40 -1.24
CA SER A 72 15.12 -7.62 -1.90
C SER A 72 13.76 -8.23 -1.63
N PHE A 73 13.69 -9.57 -1.62
CA PHE A 73 12.51 -10.28 -1.16
C PHE A 73 12.27 -10.03 0.32
N GLU A 74 13.30 -10.04 1.16
CA GLU A 74 13.19 -9.68 2.58
C GLU A 74 12.63 -8.27 2.78
N ARG A 75 13.13 -7.28 2.03
CA ARG A 75 12.62 -5.91 2.09
C ARG A 75 11.15 -5.83 1.73
N ILE A 76 10.76 -6.48 0.63
CA ILE A 76 9.37 -6.48 0.18
C ILE A 76 8.47 -7.18 1.19
N SER A 77 8.89 -8.34 1.70
CA SER A 77 8.16 -9.07 2.75
C SER A 77 8.00 -8.22 4.00
N SER A 78 9.02 -7.47 4.42
CA SER A 78 8.92 -6.57 5.57
C SER A 78 7.90 -5.44 5.34
N ILE A 79 7.83 -4.88 4.13
CA ILE A 79 6.86 -3.84 3.77
C ILE A 79 5.44 -4.42 3.70
N LEU A 80 5.28 -5.62 3.14
CA LEU A 80 3.97 -6.29 3.08
C LEU A 80 3.48 -6.74 4.47
N ALA A 81 4.38 -7.09 5.38
CA ALA A 81 4.03 -7.37 6.78
C ALA A 81 3.40 -6.14 7.46
N LEU A 82 3.86 -4.92 7.14
CA LEU A 82 3.24 -3.69 7.64
C LEU A 82 1.79 -3.55 7.20
N VAL A 83 1.41 -4.02 6.01
CA VAL A 83 0.00 -4.01 5.56
C VAL A 83 -0.89 -4.83 6.50
N SER A 84 -0.39 -5.97 6.97
CA SER A 84 -1.11 -6.82 7.94
C SER A 84 -1.28 -6.09 9.27
N VAL A 85 -0.20 -5.49 9.80
CA VAL A 85 -0.25 -4.72 11.05
C VAL A 85 -1.21 -3.53 10.94
N ILE A 86 -1.16 -2.78 9.83
CA ILE A 86 -2.07 -1.66 9.57
C ILE A 86 -3.53 -2.14 9.51
N SER A 87 -3.78 -3.30 8.89
CA SER A 87 -5.12 -3.87 8.82
C SER A 87 -5.65 -4.26 10.20
N SER A 88 -4.81 -4.86 11.04
CA SER A 88 -5.17 -5.18 12.43
C SER A 88 -5.43 -3.93 13.26
N LEU A 89 -4.58 -2.90 13.15
CA LEU A 89 -4.78 -1.61 13.83
C LEU A 89 -6.05 -0.92 13.35
N LYS A 90 -6.37 -0.98 12.06
CA LYS A 90 -7.64 -0.49 11.50
C LYS A 90 -8.85 -1.20 12.12
N SER A 91 -8.79 -2.53 12.26
CA SER A 91 -9.88 -3.30 12.91
C SER A 91 -10.08 -2.87 14.35
N VAL A 92 -9.01 -2.83 15.14
CA VAL A 92 -9.07 -2.47 16.57
C VAL A 92 -9.57 -1.03 16.77
N THR A 93 -9.14 -0.10 15.91
CA THR A 93 -9.63 1.29 15.95
C THR A 93 -11.08 1.39 15.53
N HIS A 94 -11.51 0.64 14.52
CA HIS A 94 -12.90 0.57 14.11
C HIS A 94 -13.80 0.00 15.21
N GLU A 95 -13.40 -1.09 15.88
CA GLU A 95 -14.15 -1.65 17.02
C GLU A 95 -14.29 -0.63 18.16
N ARG A 96 -13.22 0.10 18.48
CA ARG A 96 -13.28 1.18 19.49
C ARG A 96 -14.20 2.33 19.07
N PHE A 97 -14.21 2.64 17.78
CA PHE A 97 -15.09 3.65 17.21
C PHE A 97 -16.56 3.23 17.31
N GLU A 98 -16.90 2.01 16.86
CA GLU A 98 -18.25 1.45 16.97
C GLU A 98 -18.72 1.41 18.42
N LEU A 99 -17.86 1.00 19.36
CA LEU A 99 -18.18 1.08 20.79
C LEU A 99 -18.44 2.52 21.25
N SER A 100 -17.62 3.49 20.81
CA SER A 100 -17.82 4.90 21.16
C SER A 100 -19.11 5.48 20.56
N HIS A 101 -19.52 5.01 19.37
CA HIS A 101 -20.79 5.34 18.72
C HIS A 101 -21.98 4.75 19.48
N ILE A 102 -21.90 3.47 19.88
CA ILE A 102 -22.90 2.80 20.74
C ILE A 102 -23.10 3.57 22.06
N PHE A 103 -22.01 4.07 22.65
CA PHE A 103 -22.08 4.89 23.86
C PHE A 103 -22.33 6.39 23.60
N ASN A 104 -22.60 6.76 22.35
CA ASN A 104 -22.90 8.12 21.89
C ASN A 104 -21.88 9.18 22.35
N ILE A 105 -20.61 8.77 22.50
CA ILE A 105 -19.53 9.60 23.03
C ILE A 105 -19.06 10.62 21.98
N ILE A 106 -19.14 10.27 20.69
CA ILE A 106 -18.73 11.15 19.56
C ILE A 106 -19.63 10.91 18.34
N GLN A 107 -20.28 11.96 17.82
CA GLN A 107 -21.07 11.92 16.57
C GLN A 107 -20.18 12.11 15.33
N PHE A 108 -19.66 11.02 14.77
CA PHE A 108 -18.83 11.07 13.55
C PHE A 108 -19.63 10.98 12.24
N ASP A 109 -20.88 10.50 12.30
CA ASP A 109 -21.73 10.33 11.11
C ASP A 109 -21.98 11.66 10.39
N GLY A 110 -22.02 12.78 11.12
CA GLY A 110 -22.16 14.12 10.54
C GLY A 110 -20.98 14.50 9.64
N LEU A 111 -19.75 14.22 10.08
CA LEU A 111 -18.53 14.58 9.35
C LEU A 111 -18.35 13.73 8.08
N ILE A 112 -18.66 12.43 8.14
CA ILE A 112 -18.58 11.54 6.97
C ILE A 112 -19.61 11.96 5.92
N ASN A 113 -20.84 12.26 6.35
CA ASN A 113 -21.89 12.74 5.46
C ASN A 113 -21.56 14.11 4.85
N GLU A 114 -21.00 15.04 5.61
CA GLU A 114 -20.52 16.32 5.05
C GLU A 114 -19.44 16.10 4.00
N VAL A 115 -18.41 15.30 4.30
CA VAL A 115 -17.29 15.08 3.35
C VAL A 115 -17.75 14.39 2.07
N HIS A 116 -18.73 13.47 2.13
CA HIS A 116 -19.25 12.80 0.93
C HIS A 116 -20.35 13.60 0.19
N ASN A 117 -21.08 14.49 0.86
CA ASN A 117 -22.11 15.32 0.21
C ASN A 117 -21.54 16.61 -0.43
N ILE A 118 -20.39 17.11 0.02
CA ILE A 118 -19.73 18.27 -0.61
C ILE A 118 -19.44 18.02 -2.11
N ASP A 119 -19.17 16.77 -2.50
CA ASP A 119 -18.94 16.40 -3.90
C ASP A 119 -20.23 16.31 -4.76
N LEU A 120 -21.40 16.23 -4.11
CA LEU A 120 -22.70 16.13 -4.80
C LEU A 120 -23.37 17.49 -5.02
N GLU A 121 -23.06 18.49 -4.18
CA GLU A 121 -23.60 19.85 -4.31
C GLU A 121 -22.77 20.76 -5.23
N ALA A 122 -21.64 20.29 -5.75
CA ALA A 122 -20.78 21.02 -6.69
C ALA A 122 -21.10 20.77 -8.18
N LYS A 123 -22.27 20.21 -8.50
CA LYS A 123 -22.81 20.02 -9.87
C LYS A 123 -24.15 20.70 -10.02
#